data_AF-A0A520F636-F1
#
_entry.id   AF-A0A520F636-F1
#
_cell.length_a   1.000
_cell.length_b   1.000
_cell.length_c   1.000
_cell.angle_alpha   90.00
_cell.angle_beta   90.00
_cell.angle_gamma   90.00
#
_symmetry.space_group_name_H-M   'P 1'
#
loop_
_entity.id
_entity.type
_entity.pdbx_description
1 polymer ?
#
loop_
_entity_poly.entity_id
_entity_poly.type
_entity_poly.pdbx_seq_one_letter_code
_entity_poly.pdbx_strand_id
1 'polypeptide(L)'
;MTRFRRTFVPLAGIVAVSIGLTACGGTTQDSASNSGGGDRATGTANPDAPIQDGLQVAFLPKQLNNPYSDIEVGGGKTAVDEFGGEYKLVGPNDASASSQVSYINTLIQQGQNVINIAANDPNAVCPSLNQARDADIKVVTFDSDAAEDCRDLFINQATTQGVGETLAKMTSEQIGGAGKIAVLSATPNATNQNAWIEVLKSELASKPEYQNIELVA
;
A
#
# COMPACT_ATOMS: atom_id res chain seq x y z
N MET A 1 -34.90 49.12 -29.81
CA MET A 1 -35.41 48.31 -30.94
C MET A 1 -34.66 48.72 -32.20
N THR A 2 -33.66 47.94 -32.59
CA THR A 2 -32.94 48.13 -33.86
C THR A 2 -32.49 46.75 -34.30
N ARG A 3 -33.22 46.20 -35.28
CA ARG A 3 -33.01 44.85 -35.82
C ARG A 3 -31.79 44.86 -36.75
N PHE A 4 -30.73 44.15 -36.37
CA PHE A 4 -29.63 43.83 -37.26
C PHE A 4 -29.94 42.54 -38.01
N ARG A 5 -30.16 42.65 -39.32
CA ARG A 5 -30.32 41.53 -40.25
C ARG A 5 -29.02 41.46 -41.04
N ARG A 6 -28.20 40.42 -40.82
CA ARG A 6 -27.04 40.12 -41.65
C ARG A 6 -27.07 38.68 -42.12
N THR A 7 -26.82 38.59 -43.41
CA THR A 7 -27.14 37.53 -44.35
C THR A 7 -26.07 36.45 -44.32
N PHE A 8 -26.50 35.19 -44.35
CA PHE A 8 -25.66 34.02 -44.61
C PHE A 8 -25.20 34.00 -46.08
N VAL A 9 -23.91 33.75 -46.31
CA VAL A 9 -23.37 33.22 -47.58
C VAL A 9 -22.30 32.19 -47.23
N PRO A 10 -22.47 30.90 -47.56
CA PRO A 10 -21.38 29.92 -47.53
C PRO A 10 -20.75 29.81 -48.92
N LEU A 11 -19.42 29.69 -49.01
CA LEU A 11 -18.79 29.14 -50.20
C LEU A 11 -17.58 28.29 -49.82
N ALA A 12 -17.58 27.09 -50.37
CA ALA A 12 -16.71 25.96 -50.10
C ALA A 12 -15.27 26.18 -50.60
N GLY A 13 -14.31 25.67 -49.84
CA GLY A 13 -12.89 25.58 -50.20
C GLY A 13 -12.38 24.15 -50.02
N ILE A 14 -11.61 23.71 -51.00
CA ILE A 14 -11.36 22.33 -51.43
C ILE A 14 -10.43 21.51 -50.52
N VAL A 15 -10.72 20.21 -50.53
CA VAL A 15 -10.04 19.04 -49.96
C VAL A 15 -8.59 18.88 -50.41
N ALA A 16 -7.68 18.59 -49.48
CA ALA A 16 -6.44 17.84 -49.73
C ALA A 16 -6.24 16.77 -48.65
N VAL A 17 -6.44 15.51 -49.04
CA VAL A 17 -6.28 14.28 -48.26
C VAL A 17 -4.82 13.87 -48.28
N SER A 18 -4.23 13.57 -47.12
CA SER A 18 -2.93 12.89 -47.01
C SER A 18 -3.10 11.67 -46.11
N ILE A 19 -3.30 10.52 -46.74
CA ILE A 19 -3.36 9.20 -46.11
C ILE A 19 -1.92 8.75 -45.85
N GLY A 20 -1.57 8.59 -44.58
CA GLY A 20 -0.36 7.88 -44.13
C GLY A 20 -0.77 6.61 -43.39
N LEU A 21 -1.07 5.55 -44.13
CA LEU A 21 -1.14 4.19 -43.60
C LEU A 21 0.26 3.59 -43.64
N THR A 22 0.81 3.24 -42.47
CA THR A 22 1.85 2.22 -42.39
C THR A 22 1.41 1.21 -41.33
N ALA A 23 0.93 0.09 -41.86
CA ALA A 23 0.68 -1.16 -41.15
C ALA A 23 1.96 -2.00 -41.08
N CYS A 24 1.84 -3.14 -40.38
CA CYS A 24 2.82 -4.18 -40.02
C CYS A 24 3.31 -4.02 -38.58
N GLY A 25 3.14 -4.96 -37.65
CA GLY A 25 2.65 -6.34 -37.68
C GLY A 25 2.92 -6.94 -36.29
N GLY A 26 2.09 -7.90 -35.85
CA GLY A 26 2.24 -8.57 -34.55
C GLY A 26 3.29 -9.69 -34.54
N THR A 27 3.53 -10.22 -33.32
CA THR A 27 4.44 -11.31 -32.91
C THR A 27 5.91 -10.86 -32.82
N THR A 28 6.68 -10.99 -31.74
CA THR A 28 6.78 -12.02 -30.68
C THR A 28 7.20 -11.42 -29.34
N GLN A 29 6.86 -12.14 -28.27
CA GLN A 29 7.51 -12.11 -26.96
C GLN A 29 9.03 -12.17 -27.12
N ASP A 30 9.72 -11.03 -26.93
CA ASP A 30 11.14 -10.93 -26.53
C ASP A 30 11.50 -9.45 -26.33
N SER A 31 11.17 -8.95 -25.15
CA SER A 31 11.91 -7.86 -24.51
C SER A 31 12.08 -8.19 -23.03
N ALA A 32 12.50 -9.43 -22.78
CA ALA A 32 13.17 -9.79 -21.55
C ALA A 32 14.67 -9.60 -21.80
N SER A 33 15.13 -8.35 -21.74
CA SER A 33 16.56 -8.06 -21.60
C SER A 33 16.73 -6.66 -21.04
N ASN A 34 17.23 -6.65 -19.80
CA ASN A 34 18.02 -5.59 -19.21
C ASN A 34 17.28 -4.44 -18.51
N SER A 35 16.39 -4.77 -17.58
CA SER A 35 16.30 -3.98 -16.35
C SER A 35 17.51 -4.36 -15.50
N GLY A 36 18.61 -3.64 -15.68
CA GLY A 36 19.74 -3.72 -14.77
C GLY A 36 19.24 -3.43 -13.37
N GLY A 37 19.11 -4.48 -12.56
CA GLY A 37 19.02 -4.37 -11.12
C GLY A 37 20.32 -3.75 -10.65
N GLY A 38 20.35 -2.41 -10.62
CA GLY A 38 21.38 -1.71 -9.88
C GLY A 38 21.29 -2.22 -8.46
N ASP A 39 22.38 -2.80 -7.96
CA ASP A 39 22.60 -3.01 -6.54
C ASP A 39 22.25 -1.69 -5.84
N ARG A 40 21.03 -1.59 -5.30
CA ARG A 40 20.67 -0.49 -4.41
C ARG A 40 21.58 -0.68 -3.21
N ALA A 41 22.53 0.25 -3.06
CA ALA A 41 23.43 0.26 -1.93
C ALA A 41 22.59 0.12 -0.65
N THR A 42 22.76 -0.99 0.06
CA THR A 42 22.19 -1.19 1.37
C THR A 42 22.91 -0.22 2.30
N GLY A 43 22.32 0.96 2.48
CA GLY A 43 22.83 1.94 3.44
C GLY A 43 22.93 1.29 4.80
N THR A 44 24.08 1.44 5.46
CA THR A 44 24.21 1.03 6.86
C THR A 44 23.52 2.09 7.71
N ALA A 45 22.52 1.67 8.49
CA ALA A 45 21.85 2.56 9.44
C ALA A 45 22.85 3.02 10.50
N ASN A 46 23.02 4.34 10.64
CA ASN A 46 23.79 4.93 11.72
C ASN A 46 22.81 5.49 12.76
N PRO A 47 22.69 4.87 13.95
CA PRO A 47 21.77 5.32 14.99
C PRO A 47 22.13 6.70 15.57
N ASP A 48 23.39 7.13 15.38
CA ASP A 48 23.90 8.42 15.85
C ASP A 48 23.87 9.49 14.74
N ALA A 49 23.32 9.19 13.55
CA ALA A 49 23.19 10.19 12.51
C ALA A 49 22.20 11.29 12.94
N PRO A 50 22.54 12.57 12.76
CA PRO A 50 21.60 13.65 13.04
C PRO A 50 20.38 13.52 12.13
N ILE A 51 19.19 13.62 12.72
CA ILE A 51 17.94 13.69 11.98
C ILE A 51 17.90 15.04 11.26
N GLN A 52 17.52 15.04 9.98
CA GLN A 52 17.38 16.28 9.22
C GLN A 52 16.16 17.06 9.72
N ASP A 53 16.32 18.36 9.92
CA ASP A 53 15.22 19.25 10.30
C ASP A 53 14.21 19.40 9.14
N GLY A 54 12.92 19.57 9.47
CA GLY A 54 11.88 19.93 8.51
C GLY A 54 11.52 18.84 7.50
N LEU A 55 11.80 17.57 7.81
CA LEU A 55 11.38 16.44 6.96
C LEU A 55 9.85 16.40 6.84
N GLN A 56 9.34 16.34 5.61
CA GLN A 56 7.93 16.15 5.30
C GLN A 56 7.60 14.65 5.36
N VAL A 57 6.83 14.26 6.38
CA VAL A 57 6.54 12.86 6.70
C VAL A 57 5.05 12.60 6.61
N ALA A 58 4.67 11.84 5.59
CA ALA A 58 3.29 11.44 5.37
C ALA A 58 2.96 10.10 6.01
N PHE A 59 1.75 9.98 6.54
CA PHE A 59 1.13 8.74 7.01
C PHE A 59 -0.12 8.45 6.17
N LEU A 60 -0.17 7.25 5.62
CA LEU A 60 -1.24 6.70 4.80
C LEU A 60 -1.76 5.40 5.42
N PRO A 61 -2.75 5.47 6.34
CA PRO A 61 -3.34 4.28 6.93
C PRO A 61 -4.18 3.49 5.90
N LYS A 62 -4.68 2.32 6.33
CA LYS A 62 -5.61 1.51 5.52
C LYS A 62 -6.86 2.29 5.12
N GLN A 63 -7.43 3.01 6.09
CA GLN A 63 -8.57 3.90 5.94
C GLN A 63 -8.56 4.93 7.07
N LEU A 64 -9.13 6.11 6.83
CA LEU A 64 -9.42 7.09 7.87
C LEU A 64 -10.61 6.66 8.73
N ASN A 65 -10.77 7.29 9.90
CA ASN A 65 -11.89 7.06 10.82
C ASN A 65 -11.96 5.63 11.39
N ASN A 66 -10.84 4.92 11.40
CA ASN A 66 -10.67 3.68 12.16
C ASN A 66 -9.97 4.00 13.49
N PRO A 67 -10.58 3.72 14.66
CA PRO A 67 -10.00 4.09 15.94
C PRO A 67 -8.61 3.51 16.22
N TYR A 68 -8.29 2.32 15.70
CA TYR A 68 -6.94 1.75 15.82
C TYR A 68 -5.95 2.58 15.01
N SER A 69 -6.29 2.89 13.74
CA SER A 69 -5.45 3.71 12.88
C SER A 69 -5.27 5.12 13.43
N ASP A 70 -6.29 5.72 14.06
CA ASP A 70 -6.20 7.06 14.66
C ASP A 70 -5.15 7.09 15.79
N ILE A 71 -5.08 6.04 16.62
CA ILE A 71 -4.06 5.92 17.68
C ILE A 71 -2.68 5.70 17.06
N GLU A 72 -2.58 4.80 16.10
CA GLU A 72 -1.34 4.44 15.42
C GLU A 72 -0.68 5.63 14.73
N VAL A 73 -1.43 6.36 13.89
CA VAL A 73 -0.91 7.55 13.20
C VAL A 73 -0.74 8.75 14.14
N GLY A 74 -1.45 8.78 15.28
CA GLY A 74 -1.26 9.76 16.35
C GLY A 74 0.07 9.58 17.09
N GLY A 75 0.50 8.33 17.31
CA GLY A 75 1.85 8.02 17.79
C GLY A 75 2.92 8.48 16.79
N GLY A 76 2.70 8.21 15.51
CA GLY A 76 3.55 8.71 14.42
C GLY A 76 3.66 10.24 14.41
N LYS A 77 2.55 10.96 14.61
CA LYS A 77 2.56 12.43 14.73
C LYS A 77 3.45 12.90 15.88
N THR A 78 3.30 12.28 17.06
CA THR A 78 4.09 12.64 18.24
C THR A 78 5.58 12.50 17.94
N ALA A 79 6.00 11.39 17.34
CA ALA A 79 7.39 11.17 16.95
C ALA A 79 7.89 12.19 15.91
N VAL A 80 7.08 12.54 14.91
CA VAL A 80 7.44 13.55 13.91
C VAL A 80 7.63 14.93 14.55
N ASP A 81 6.76 15.32 15.47
CA ASP A 81 6.87 16.59 16.19
C ASP A 81 8.15 16.64 17.06
N GLU A 82 8.56 15.52 17.68
CA GLU A 82 9.74 15.45 18.56
C GLU A 82 11.06 15.77 17.85
N PHE A 83 11.20 15.41 16.56
CA PHE A 83 12.38 15.75 15.76
C PHE A 83 12.17 16.99 14.88
N GLY A 84 11.06 17.71 15.02
CA GLY A 84 10.79 18.94 14.28
C GLY A 84 10.46 18.72 12.79
N GLY A 85 9.89 17.57 12.44
CA GLY A 85 9.39 17.31 11.10
C GLY A 85 7.99 17.90 10.84
N GLU A 86 7.56 17.84 9.58
CA GLU A 86 6.23 18.24 9.15
C GLU A 86 5.35 17.00 8.96
N TYR A 87 4.38 16.81 9.86
CA TYR A 87 3.45 15.69 9.82
C TYR A 87 2.32 15.91 8.81
N LYS A 88 2.02 14.88 8.02
CA LYS A 88 0.86 14.85 7.13
C LYS A 88 0.08 13.54 7.27
N LEU A 89 -1.21 13.64 7.58
CA LEU A 89 -2.14 12.51 7.50
C LEU A 89 -3.02 12.65 6.26
N VAL A 90 -3.01 11.64 5.41
CA VAL A 90 -3.94 11.51 4.28
C VAL A 90 -4.36 10.06 4.14
N GLY A 91 -5.54 9.79 3.59
CA GLY A 91 -5.93 8.42 3.32
C GLY A 91 -7.35 8.29 2.81
N PRO A 92 -7.69 7.10 2.29
CA PRO A 92 -9.04 6.81 1.82
C PRO A 92 -10.03 6.68 2.99
N ASN A 93 -11.32 6.87 2.70
CA ASN A 93 -12.41 6.53 3.64
C ASN A 93 -12.88 5.07 3.47
N ASP A 94 -12.27 4.33 2.54
CA ASP A 94 -12.45 2.90 2.32
C ASP A 94 -11.11 2.17 2.49
N ALA A 95 -11.14 0.84 2.55
CA ALA A 95 -9.94 0.00 2.66
C ALA A 95 -9.49 -0.58 1.31
N SER A 96 -9.64 0.17 0.21
CA SER A 96 -9.23 -0.27 -1.12
C SER A 96 -7.75 0.07 -1.41
N ALA A 97 -7.04 -0.87 -2.03
CA ALA A 97 -5.68 -0.61 -2.53
C ALA A 97 -5.65 0.40 -3.68
N SER A 98 -6.66 0.41 -4.56
CA SER A 98 -6.74 1.40 -5.65
C SER A 98 -6.89 2.83 -5.13
N SER A 99 -7.59 2.99 -4.00
CA SER A 99 -7.72 4.28 -3.34
C SER A 99 -6.36 4.74 -2.79
N GLN A 100 -5.58 3.85 -2.15
CA GLN A 100 -4.23 4.17 -1.67
C GLN A 100 -3.27 4.59 -2.79
N VAL A 101 -3.33 3.96 -3.96
CA VAL A 101 -2.53 4.33 -5.14
C VAL A 101 -2.68 5.82 -5.50
N SER A 102 -3.92 6.35 -5.46
CA SER A 102 -4.16 7.76 -5.76
C SER A 102 -3.51 8.71 -4.76
N TYR A 103 -3.50 8.34 -3.47
CA TYR A 103 -2.82 9.10 -2.42
C TYR A 103 -1.31 9.04 -2.55
N ILE A 104 -0.73 7.85 -2.82
CA ILE A 104 0.72 7.72 -3.06
C ILE A 104 1.16 8.67 -4.18
N ASN A 105 0.47 8.65 -5.32
CA ASN A 105 0.79 9.53 -6.46
C ASN A 105 0.71 11.02 -6.11
N THR A 106 -0.23 11.40 -5.23
CA THR A 106 -0.36 12.77 -4.73
C THR A 106 0.80 13.15 -3.81
N LEU A 107 1.22 12.24 -2.92
CA LEU A 107 2.36 12.46 -2.02
C LEU A 107 3.68 12.58 -2.79
N ILE A 108 3.84 11.82 -3.89
CA ILE A 108 4.97 11.97 -4.82
C ILE A 108 4.98 13.37 -5.42
N GLN A 109 3.85 13.83 -5.96
CA GLN A 109 3.75 15.18 -6.56
C GLN A 109 4.00 16.30 -5.56
N GLN A 110 3.69 16.07 -4.28
CA GLN A 110 3.94 17.01 -3.19
C GLN A 110 5.38 16.97 -2.67
N GLY A 111 6.23 16.08 -3.18
CA GLY A 111 7.65 16.01 -2.80
C GLY A 111 7.86 15.67 -1.34
N GLN A 112 7.05 14.77 -0.77
CA GLN A 112 7.27 14.27 0.58
C GLN A 112 8.63 13.59 0.71
N ASN A 113 9.27 13.67 1.87
CA ASN A 113 10.54 12.97 2.11
C ASN A 113 10.30 11.50 2.50
N VAL A 114 9.21 11.23 3.21
CA VAL A 114 8.86 9.89 3.69
C VAL A 114 7.37 9.63 3.48
N ILE A 115 7.05 8.43 2.98
CA ILE A 115 5.69 7.88 2.95
C ILE A 115 5.67 6.68 3.90
N ASN A 116 4.96 6.82 5.01
CA ASN A 116 4.59 5.72 5.89
C ASN A 116 3.23 5.17 5.42
N ILE A 117 3.13 3.88 5.12
CA ILE A 117 1.89 3.27 4.59
C ILE A 117 1.52 1.97 5.29
N ALA A 118 0.25 1.82 5.65
CA ALA A 118 -0.34 0.52 6.00
C ALA A 118 -1.07 -0.05 4.78
N ALA A 119 -0.43 -0.97 4.06
CA ALA A 119 -0.88 -1.42 2.75
C ALA A 119 -2.16 -2.27 2.85
N ASN A 120 -3.16 -1.94 2.02
CA ASN A 120 -4.40 -2.73 1.88
C ASN A 120 -4.22 -3.99 1.01
N ASP A 121 -3.18 -4.04 0.19
CA ASP A 121 -2.80 -5.17 -0.64
C ASP A 121 -1.27 -5.13 -0.84
N PRO A 122 -0.57 -6.28 -0.73
CA PRO A 122 0.89 -6.28 -0.77
C PRO A 122 1.45 -5.87 -2.13
N ASN A 123 0.76 -6.17 -3.23
CA ASN A 123 1.29 -6.03 -4.58
C ASN A 123 0.68 -4.83 -5.33
N ALA A 124 -0.59 -4.52 -5.10
CA ALA A 124 -1.30 -3.51 -5.87
C ALA A 124 -0.76 -2.08 -5.67
N VAL A 125 -0.14 -1.80 -4.51
CA VAL A 125 0.48 -0.50 -4.21
C VAL A 125 1.92 -0.40 -4.75
N CYS A 126 2.57 -1.52 -5.03
CA CYS A 126 4.01 -1.55 -5.34
C CYS A 126 4.44 -0.72 -6.55
N PRO A 127 3.70 -0.67 -7.68
CA PRO A 127 4.09 0.19 -8.79
C PRO A 127 4.23 1.67 -8.39
N SER A 128 3.28 2.20 -7.60
CA SER A 128 3.33 3.58 -7.12
C SER A 128 4.37 3.78 -6.00
N LEU A 129 4.58 2.79 -5.13
CA LEU A 129 5.64 2.88 -4.11
C LEU A 129 7.04 2.88 -4.75
N ASN A 130 7.26 2.08 -5.80
CA ASN A 130 8.51 2.12 -6.55
C ASN A 130 8.72 3.47 -7.26
N GLN A 131 7.67 4.08 -7.81
CA GLN A 131 7.74 5.45 -8.34
C GLN A 131 8.12 6.47 -7.26
N ALA A 132 7.61 6.32 -6.03
CA ALA A 132 8.02 7.18 -4.91
C ALA A 132 9.51 7.02 -4.60
N ARG A 133 10.00 5.78 -4.54
CA ARG A 133 11.41 5.48 -4.28
C ARG A 133 12.35 5.97 -5.38
N ASP A 134 11.92 5.87 -6.64
CA ASP A 134 12.67 6.41 -7.78
C ASP A 134 12.72 7.96 -7.76
N ALA A 135 11.79 8.61 -7.06
CA ALA A 135 11.80 10.04 -6.75
C ALA A 135 12.54 10.37 -5.43
N ASP A 136 13.33 9.43 -4.89
CA ASP A 136 14.08 9.51 -3.63
C ASP A 136 13.23 9.71 -2.36
N ILE A 137 11.95 9.33 -2.42
CA ILE A 137 11.07 9.30 -1.25
C ILE A 137 11.27 7.98 -0.51
N LYS A 138 11.55 8.03 0.79
CA LYS A 138 11.67 6.81 1.59
C LYS A 138 10.29 6.21 1.85
N VAL A 139 10.15 4.92 1.57
CA VAL A 139 8.90 4.18 1.76
C VAL A 139 9.04 3.26 2.96
N VAL A 140 8.28 3.53 4.00
CA VAL A 140 8.21 2.70 5.20
C VAL A 140 6.81 2.11 5.28
N THR A 141 6.70 0.79 5.37
CA THR A 141 5.43 0.14 5.67
C THR A 141 5.26 -0.01 7.17
N PHE A 142 4.03 0.06 7.66
CA PHE A 142 3.67 -0.18 9.07
C PHE A 142 2.32 -0.90 9.13
N ASP A 143 2.00 -1.58 10.23
CA ASP A 143 0.80 -2.43 10.43
C ASP A 143 0.67 -3.62 9.47
N SER A 144 0.56 -3.32 8.19
CA SER A 144 0.27 -4.20 7.07
C SER A 144 1.22 -3.88 5.93
N ASP A 145 1.96 -4.90 5.53
CA ASP A 145 3.12 -4.74 4.68
C ASP A 145 2.77 -4.73 3.18
N ALA A 146 3.65 -4.16 2.36
CA ALA A 146 3.62 -4.25 0.89
C ALA A 146 4.33 -5.55 0.42
N ALA A 147 4.93 -5.59 -0.78
CA ALA A 147 5.94 -6.60 -1.18
C ALA A 147 7.38 -6.07 -0.92
N GLU A 148 8.33 -6.96 -0.58
CA GLU A 148 9.64 -6.56 -0.02
C GLU A 148 10.44 -5.65 -0.93
N ASP A 149 10.33 -5.90 -2.22
CA ASP A 149 11.02 -5.17 -3.27
C ASP A 149 10.49 -3.75 -3.49
N CYS A 150 9.35 -3.37 -2.90
CA CYS A 150 8.68 -2.09 -3.11
C CYS A 150 8.62 -1.17 -1.87
N ARG A 151 9.31 -1.52 -0.77
CA ARG A 151 9.56 -0.63 0.38
C ARG A 151 11.03 -0.63 0.80
N ASP A 152 11.39 0.28 1.69
CA ASP A 152 12.73 0.37 2.27
C ASP A 152 12.79 -0.28 3.67
N LEU A 153 11.71 -0.22 4.44
CA LEU A 153 11.60 -0.83 5.77
C LEU A 153 10.16 -1.20 6.09
N PHE A 154 9.97 -2.25 6.88
CA PHE A 154 8.68 -2.60 7.49
C PHE A 154 8.76 -2.52 9.02
N ILE A 155 7.85 -1.74 9.62
CA ILE A 155 7.64 -1.66 11.07
C ILE A 155 6.50 -2.61 11.45
N ASN A 156 6.87 -3.80 11.90
CA ASN A 156 5.92 -4.83 12.32
C ASN A 156 5.51 -4.64 13.79
N GLN A 157 4.21 -4.70 14.10
CA GLN A 157 3.71 -4.46 15.47
C GLN A 157 4.03 -5.63 16.41
N ALA A 158 4.09 -6.84 15.86
CA ALA A 158 4.46 -8.08 16.55
C ALA A 158 4.92 -9.11 15.51
N THR A 159 5.60 -10.17 15.95
CA THR A 159 5.94 -11.25 15.02
C THR A 159 4.66 -11.92 14.50
N THR A 160 4.60 -12.18 13.19
CA THR A 160 3.46 -12.87 12.56
C THR A 160 3.18 -14.21 13.24
N GLN A 161 4.23 -14.95 13.58
CA GLN A 161 4.15 -16.20 14.32
C GLN A 161 3.50 -16.01 15.70
N GLY A 162 3.98 -15.03 16.48
CA GLY A 162 3.47 -14.80 17.84
C GLY A 162 1.99 -14.41 17.86
N VAL A 163 1.53 -13.63 16.87
CA VAL A 163 0.10 -13.29 16.74
C VAL A 163 -0.73 -14.55 16.47
N GLY A 164 -0.37 -15.34 15.45
CA GLY A 164 -1.15 -16.53 15.08
C GLY A 164 -1.17 -17.61 16.17
N GLU A 165 -0.03 -17.85 16.82
CA GLU A 165 0.06 -18.76 17.98
C GLU A 165 -0.83 -18.30 19.13
N THR A 166 -0.83 -17.00 19.42
CA THR A 166 -1.65 -16.42 20.48
C THR A 166 -3.15 -16.54 20.16
N LEU A 167 -3.54 -16.33 18.90
CA LEU A 167 -4.92 -16.53 18.46
C LEU A 167 -5.37 -17.98 18.62
N ALA A 168 -4.53 -18.96 18.22
CA ALA A 168 -4.84 -20.38 18.38
C ALA A 168 -5.01 -20.75 19.86
N LYS A 169 -4.04 -20.32 20.68
CA LYS A 169 -4.04 -20.56 22.13
C LYS A 169 -5.27 -19.97 22.81
N MET A 170 -5.52 -18.67 22.62
CA MET A 170 -6.66 -17.99 23.24
C MET A 170 -7.99 -18.58 22.79
N THR A 171 -8.09 -19.01 21.54
CA THR A 171 -9.30 -19.68 21.04
C THR A 171 -9.51 -21.00 21.75
N SER A 172 -8.49 -21.86 21.79
CA SER A 172 -8.53 -23.15 22.49
C SER A 172 -8.92 -23.00 23.96
N GLU A 173 -8.31 -22.05 24.68
CA GLU A 173 -8.60 -21.76 26.09
C GLU A 173 -10.07 -21.35 26.31
N GLN A 174 -10.61 -20.49 25.44
CA GLN A 174 -11.98 -19.98 25.59
C GLN A 174 -13.06 -21.02 25.26
N ILE A 175 -12.79 -21.96 24.35
CA ILE A 175 -13.75 -23.00 23.96
C ILE A 175 -13.56 -24.33 24.73
N GLY A 176 -12.55 -24.41 25.60
CA GLY A 176 -12.25 -25.63 26.35
C GLY A 176 -11.58 -26.72 25.52
N GLY A 177 -10.83 -26.35 24.47
CA GLY A 177 -10.00 -27.25 23.67
C GLY A 177 -10.73 -28.04 22.57
N ALA A 178 -12.03 -27.84 22.38
CA ALA A 178 -12.78 -28.51 21.31
C ALA A 178 -13.95 -27.65 20.81
N GLY A 179 -14.25 -27.72 19.52
CA GLY A 179 -15.41 -27.06 18.95
C GLY A 179 -15.20 -26.54 17.53
N LYS A 180 -16.25 -25.96 16.96
CA LYS A 180 -16.21 -25.31 15.65
C LYS A 180 -15.93 -23.82 15.83
N ILE A 181 -15.01 -23.29 15.04
CA ILE A 181 -14.62 -21.88 15.04
C ILE A 181 -14.71 -21.31 13.62
N ALA A 182 -14.84 -19.99 13.51
CA ALA A 182 -14.82 -19.27 12.24
C ALA A 182 -13.90 -18.06 12.36
N VAL A 183 -13.27 -17.65 11.26
CA VAL A 183 -12.48 -16.43 11.19
C VAL A 183 -13.30 -15.29 10.58
N LEU A 184 -13.52 -14.24 11.37
CA LEU A 184 -14.05 -12.97 10.87
C LEU A 184 -12.89 -12.00 10.67
N SER A 185 -12.47 -11.82 9.41
CA SER A 185 -11.32 -11.00 9.02
C SER A 185 -11.74 -9.57 8.61
N ALA A 186 -10.79 -8.81 8.07
CA ALA A 186 -10.98 -7.49 7.46
C ALA A 186 -11.31 -7.62 5.96
N THR A 187 -10.43 -7.12 5.08
CA THR A 187 -10.56 -7.32 3.62
C THR A 187 -9.87 -8.62 3.20
N PRO A 188 -10.27 -9.25 2.07
CA PRO A 188 -9.63 -10.46 1.58
C PRO A 188 -8.15 -10.30 1.22
N ASN A 189 -7.68 -9.07 0.98
CA ASN A 189 -6.32 -8.80 0.50
C ASN A 189 -5.39 -8.25 1.58
N ALA A 190 -5.90 -8.02 2.80
CA ALA A 190 -5.11 -7.37 3.84
C ALA A 190 -3.92 -8.25 4.27
N THR A 191 -2.71 -7.73 4.04
CA THR A 191 -1.46 -8.49 4.17
C THR A 191 -1.28 -9.10 5.55
N ASN A 192 -1.38 -8.28 6.60
CA ASN A 192 -1.15 -8.73 7.98
C ASN A 192 -2.19 -9.75 8.46
N GLN A 193 -3.49 -9.47 8.28
CA GLN A 193 -4.53 -10.41 8.70
C GLN A 193 -4.38 -11.77 8.01
N ASN A 194 -4.11 -11.78 6.70
CA ASN A 194 -3.90 -13.04 5.98
C ASN A 194 -2.68 -13.80 6.51
N ALA A 195 -1.57 -13.10 6.81
CA ALA A 195 -0.39 -13.73 7.38
C ALA A 195 -0.66 -14.34 8.77
N TRP A 196 -1.40 -13.65 9.64
CA TRP A 196 -1.78 -14.18 10.96
C TRP A 196 -2.73 -15.38 10.86
N ILE A 197 -3.69 -15.34 9.92
CA ILE A 197 -4.64 -16.42 9.69
C ILE A 197 -3.95 -17.67 9.18
N GLU A 198 -2.94 -17.54 8.31
CA GLU A 198 -2.16 -18.69 7.84
C GLU A 198 -1.37 -19.35 8.99
N VAL A 199 -0.80 -18.57 9.90
CA VAL A 199 -0.18 -19.13 11.12
C VAL A 199 -1.22 -19.82 12.00
N LEU A 200 -2.37 -19.19 12.25
CA LEU A 200 -3.47 -19.81 13.00
C LEU A 200 -3.88 -21.16 12.39
N LYS A 201 -4.10 -21.23 11.08
CA LYS A 201 -4.45 -22.48 10.39
C LYS A 201 -3.35 -23.53 10.54
N SER A 202 -2.09 -23.14 10.38
CA SER A 202 -0.94 -24.03 10.56
C SER A 202 -0.88 -24.59 11.98
N GLU A 203 -1.07 -23.75 13.00
CA GLU A 203 -1.11 -24.16 14.41
C GLU A 203 -2.23 -25.18 14.65
N LEU A 204 -3.47 -24.86 14.24
CA LEU A 204 -4.62 -25.75 14.40
C LEU A 204 -4.44 -27.10 13.70
N ALA A 205 -3.77 -27.12 12.54
CA ALA A 205 -3.55 -28.34 11.76
C ALA A 205 -2.39 -29.20 12.28
N SER A 206 -1.37 -28.60 12.90
CA SER A 206 -0.11 -29.28 13.21
C SER A 206 0.04 -29.67 14.68
N LYS A 207 -0.67 -29.01 15.60
CA LYS A 207 -0.49 -29.22 17.05
C LYS A 207 -1.54 -30.15 17.66
N PRO A 208 -1.14 -31.25 18.33
CA PRO A 208 -2.08 -32.21 18.93
C PRO A 208 -3.07 -31.59 19.92
N GLU A 209 -2.67 -30.53 20.65
CA GLU A 209 -3.56 -29.83 21.59
C GLU A 209 -4.75 -29.13 20.91
N TYR A 210 -4.72 -28.92 19.59
CA TYR A 210 -5.78 -28.26 18.83
C TYR A 210 -6.58 -29.22 17.92
N GLN A 211 -6.30 -30.53 17.97
CA GLN A 211 -6.90 -31.52 17.04
C GLN A 211 -8.43 -31.61 17.07
N ASN A 212 -9.08 -31.15 18.15
CA ASN A 212 -10.53 -31.16 18.31
C ASN A 212 -11.18 -29.82 17.93
N ILE A 213 -10.40 -28.88 17.39
CA ILE A 213 -10.86 -27.57 16.93
C ILE A 213 -11.03 -27.64 15.42
N GLU A 214 -12.25 -27.39 14.94
CA GLU A 214 -12.60 -27.40 13.52
C GLU A 214 -12.81 -25.97 13.04
N LEU A 215 -11.98 -25.51 12.09
CA LEU A 215 -12.21 -24.24 11.40
C LEU A 215 -13.25 -24.45 10.28
N VAL A 216 -14.40 -23.76 10.36
CA VAL A 216 -15.52 -23.94 9.42
C VAL A 216 -15.65 -22.83 8.36
N ALA A 217 -14.95 -21.71 8.54
CA ALA A 217 -14.91 -20.57 7.62
C ALA A 217 -13.62 -19.77 7.81
#